data_AF-A0A817PBL9-F1
#
_entry.id   AF-A0A817PBL9-F1
#
_cell.length_a   1.000
_cell.length_b   1.000
_cell.length_c   1.000
_cell.angle_alpha   90.00
_cell.angle_beta   90.00
_cell.angle_gamma   90.00
#
_symmetry.space_group_name_H-M   'P 1'
#
loop_
_entity.id
_entity.type
_entity.pdbx_description
1 polymer ?
#
loop_
_entity_poly.entity_id
_entity_poly.type
_entity_poly.pdbx_seq_one_letter_code
_entity_poly.pdbx_strand_id
1 'polypeptide(L)'
;MNIYFIIFTCVIPTLCVARTFRINNQCNQNIWLGIQGQPLIYSGGVEVGARSTKDINVPDKWVSGRIWPRTNCRYVNGKFTCTTGDCGAPVNGYGTTCNGIGGQPPATLAEFTLDGWGGSDFYDLSNVDGNSMSMIIRPIPGQYTSVNNPSLGKYNCGSATCIFDPSKCPPELQMDDGTGRKVCASICAAIYNAQQRAKFVHLQNIYNNPDTRSLVCCSCAGNHCVSPYDNVTPGGKCYVEQWPLSTQNTRYDQVFKSQCPDAYSWAFDDLKSTYQCSKANYEIILCPNSNPVGPGIQWNGNNWATSCDFRGNDLYSVQISAELCGGKCAKVQGCTHFTWTQYNGGTCWLKSGAVSKSDAFSTNDSTMVCGVV
;
A
#
# COMPACT_ATOMS: atom_id res chain seq x y z
N MET A 1 13.72 -53.00 44.76
CA MET A 1 14.09 -52.62 43.38
C MET A 1 12.96 -51.74 42.84
N ASN A 2 13.08 -50.42 43.00
CA ASN A 2 12.07 -49.46 42.52
C ASN A 2 12.60 -48.82 41.24
N ILE A 3 11.95 -49.11 40.12
CA ILE A 3 12.28 -48.58 38.80
C ILE A 3 11.41 -47.34 38.59
N TYR A 4 12.02 -46.16 38.56
CA TYR A 4 11.35 -44.91 38.19
C TYR A 4 11.35 -44.80 36.65
N PHE A 5 10.17 -44.84 36.04
CA PHE A 5 9.99 -44.52 34.62
C PHE A 5 9.97 -43.00 34.45
N ILE A 6 11.06 -42.45 33.92
CA ILE A 6 11.10 -41.05 33.45
C ILE A 6 10.44 -41.01 32.07
N ILE A 7 9.22 -40.48 32.00
CA ILE A 7 8.53 -40.22 30.73
C ILE A 7 9.15 -38.95 30.12
N PHE A 8 10.02 -39.13 29.12
CA PHE A 8 10.50 -38.05 28.27
C PHE A 8 9.40 -37.72 27.24
N THR A 9 8.61 -36.67 27.48
CA THR A 9 7.72 -36.13 26.46
C THR A 9 8.56 -35.46 25.37
N CYS A 10 8.67 -36.09 24.22
CA CYS A 10 9.23 -35.48 23.02
C CYS A 10 8.26 -34.40 22.54
N VAL A 11 8.54 -33.14 22.86
CA VAL A 11 7.85 -31.99 22.25
C VAL A 11 8.33 -31.90 20.81
N ILE A 12 7.57 -32.46 19.87
CA ILE A 12 7.81 -32.25 18.45
C ILE A 12 7.63 -30.74 18.21
N PRO A 13 8.67 -30.01 17.75
CA PRO A 13 8.49 -28.60 17.41
C PRO A 13 7.48 -28.55 16.27
N THR A 14 6.32 -27.95 16.53
CA THR A 14 5.39 -27.55 15.48
C THR A 14 6.19 -26.68 14.51
N LEU A 15 6.35 -27.11 13.26
CA LEU A 15 6.87 -26.25 12.22
C LEU A 15 5.92 -25.04 12.15
N CYS A 16 6.37 -23.90 12.68
CA CYS A 16 5.70 -22.64 12.44
C CYS A 16 5.87 -22.34 10.95
N VAL A 17 4.82 -22.58 10.17
CA VAL A 17 4.80 -22.13 8.77
C VAL A 17 4.79 -20.60 8.83
N ALA A 18 5.83 -19.98 8.28
CA ALA A 18 5.95 -18.54 8.23
C ALA A 18 5.68 -18.06 6.81
N ARG A 19 5.00 -16.92 6.69
CA ARG A 19 4.86 -16.15 5.45
C ARG A 19 5.99 -15.15 5.36
N THR A 20 6.54 -14.99 4.17
CA THR A 20 7.58 -14.00 3.88
C THR A 20 6.96 -12.75 3.27
N PHE A 21 7.33 -11.61 3.88
CA PHE A 21 7.02 -10.27 3.44
C PHE A 21 8.32 -9.63 2.96
N ARG A 22 8.52 -9.57 1.64
CA ARG A 22 9.66 -8.93 1.01
C ARG A 22 9.44 -7.44 0.92
N ILE A 23 10.17 -6.67 1.73
CA ILE A 23 10.11 -5.22 1.68
C ILE A 23 11.16 -4.71 0.70
N ASN A 24 10.72 -4.15 -0.42
CA ASN A 24 11.56 -3.57 -1.45
C ASN A 24 11.59 -2.04 -1.28
N ASN A 25 12.63 -1.53 -0.63
CA ASN A 25 12.83 -0.11 -0.44
C ASN A 25 13.50 0.50 -1.67
N GLN A 26 12.71 1.09 -2.56
CA GLN A 26 13.23 1.81 -3.73
C GLN A 26 13.57 3.26 -3.42
N CYS A 27 13.33 3.76 -2.19
CA CYS A 27 13.66 5.12 -1.82
C CYS A 27 15.20 5.31 -1.76
N ASN A 28 15.67 6.55 -1.99
CA ASN A 28 17.08 6.95 -1.81
C ASN A 28 17.46 7.18 -0.33
N GLN A 29 16.65 6.73 0.61
CA GLN A 29 16.87 6.88 2.04
C GLN A 29 16.52 5.59 2.76
N ASN A 30 17.09 5.39 3.95
CA ASN A 30 16.68 4.32 4.83
C ASN A 30 15.25 4.56 5.30
N ILE A 31 14.50 3.47 5.40
CA ILE A 31 13.11 3.50 5.87
C ILE A 31 13.01 2.65 7.13
N TRP A 32 12.45 3.23 8.18
CA TRP A 32 12.16 2.51 9.41
C TRP A 32 10.69 2.11 9.39
N LEU A 33 10.40 0.84 9.18
CA LEU A 33 9.04 0.35 9.22
C LEU A 33 8.50 0.39 10.65
N GLY A 34 7.27 0.82 10.81
CA GLY A 34 6.45 0.45 11.95
C GLY A 34 5.63 -0.79 11.62
N ILE A 35 5.45 -1.68 12.60
CA ILE A 35 4.73 -2.94 12.45
C ILE A 35 3.77 -3.11 13.63
N GLN A 36 2.53 -3.46 13.33
CA GLN A 36 1.56 -3.98 14.29
C GLN A 36 1.00 -5.30 13.78
N GLY A 37 0.45 -6.09 14.69
CA GLY A 37 -0.21 -7.35 14.38
C GLY A 37 -0.18 -8.29 15.56
N GLN A 38 -0.88 -9.42 15.41
CA GLN A 38 -0.92 -10.47 16.39
C GLN A 38 -0.39 -11.79 15.80
N PRO A 39 0.76 -12.30 16.28
CA PRO A 39 1.66 -11.69 17.28
C PRO A 39 2.40 -10.45 16.74
N LEU A 40 2.96 -9.66 17.67
CA LEU A 40 3.81 -8.52 17.31
C LEU A 40 5.17 -9.00 16.80
N ILE A 41 5.55 -8.55 15.61
CA ILE A 41 6.79 -8.97 14.93
C ILE A 41 7.85 -7.87 15.05
N TYR A 42 9.12 -8.23 15.23
CA TYR A 42 10.25 -7.29 15.37
C TYR A 42 10.03 -6.20 16.44
N SER A 43 9.34 -6.52 17.54
CA SER A 43 8.92 -5.52 18.54
C SER A 43 8.18 -4.30 17.92
N GLY A 44 7.59 -4.49 16.75
CA GLY A 44 6.87 -3.45 16.02
C GLY A 44 7.74 -2.48 15.23
N GLY A 45 9.03 -2.75 14.97
CA GLY A 45 9.79 -1.89 14.06
C GLY A 45 11.09 -2.49 13.53
N VAL A 46 11.42 -2.15 12.28
CA VAL A 46 12.61 -2.66 11.60
C VAL A 46 13.10 -1.69 10.53
N GLU A 47 14.42 -1.54 10.41
CA GLU A 47 15.04 -0.73 9.36
C GLU A 47 15.21 -1.53 8.06
N VAL A 48 14.97 -0.85 6.93
CA VAL A 48 15.26 -1.30 5.57
C VAL A 48 16.14 -0.24 4.91
N GLY A 49 17.36 -0.62 4.49
CA GLY A 49 18.31 0.31 3.89
C GLY A 49 17.81 0.90 2.58
N ALA A 50 18.32 2.07 2.19
CA ALA A 50 18.04 2.68 0.89
C ALA A 50 18.36 1.72 -0.27
N ARG A 51 17.52 1.70 -1.32
CA ARG A 51 17.71 0.88 -2.53
C ARG A 51 18.00 -0.60 -2.23
N SER A 52 17.39 -1.13 -1.17
CA SER A 52 17.64 -2.49 -0.69
C SER A 52 16.35 -3.24 -0.47
N THR A 53 16.48 -4.56 -0.32
CA THR A 53 15.35 -5.44 -0.01
C THR A 53 15.60 -6.11 1.34
N LYS A 54 14.53 -6.30 2.12
CA LYS A 54 14.56 -7.03 3.38
C LYS A 54 13.35 -7.93 3.53
N ASP A 55 13.61 -9.20 3.79
CA ASP A 55 12.55 -10.18 4.05
C ASP A 55 12.19 -10.16 5.55
N ILE A 56 10.89 -10.08 5.82
CA ILE A 56 10.27 -10.11 7.15
C ILE A 56 9.43 -11.39 7.21
N ASN A 57 9.53 -12.16 8.28
CA ASN A 57 8.75 -13.37 8.46
C ASN A 57 7.63 -13.11 9.47
N VAL A 58 6.41 -13.49 9.11
CA VAL A 58 5.23 -13.47 9.99
C VAL A 58 4.62 -14.87 10.06
N PRO A 59 3.87 -15.24 11.10
CA PRO A 59 3.20 -16.54 11.15
C PRO A 59 2.17 -16.72 10.03
N ASP A 60 1.84 -17.98 9.71
CA ASP A 60 0.81 -18.34 8.73
C ASP A 60 -0.52 -17.61 8.97
N LYS A 61 -0.88 -17.51 10.25
CA LYS A 61 -2.01 -16.73 10.76
C LYS A 61 -1.50 -15.49 11.47
N TRP A 62 -1.63 -14.36 10.80
CA TRP A 62 -1.24 -13.06 11.32
C TRP A 62 -2.36 -12.06 11.05
N VAL A 63 -2.96 -11.55 12.13
CA VAL A 63 -4.17 -10.73 12.07
C VAL A 63 -3.93 -9.33 12.61
N SER A 64 -4.75 -8.37 12.17
CA SER A 64 -4.55 -6.95 12.48
C SER A 64 -3.15 -6.45 12.09
N GLY A 65 -2.59 -7.05 11.04
CA GLY A 65 -1.27 -6.74 10.53
C GLY A 65 -1.28 -5.37 9.89
N ARG A 66 -0.42 -4.46 10.33
CA ARG A 66 -0.22 -3.15 9.70
C ARG A 66 1.26 -2.88 9.57
N ILE A 67 1.68 -2.46 8.38
CA ILE A 67 3.07 -2.09 8.08
C ILE A 67 3.04 -0.69 7.45
N TRP A 68 3.85 0.23 7.95
CA TRP A 68 3.95 1.59 7.41
C TRP A 68 5.39 2.10 7.41
N PRO A 69 5.77 2.94 6.41
CA PRO A 69 7.10 3.54 6.36
C PRO A 69 7.20 4.77 7.27
N ARG A 70 8.27 4.83 8.07
CA ARG A 70 8.70 6.04 8.78
C ARG A 70 9.91 6.64 8.09
N THR A 71 9.87 7.95 7.85
CA THR A 71 10.86 8.67 7.03
C THR A 71 11.55 9.78 7.80
N ASN A 72 12.73 10.18 7.31
CA ASN A 72 13.55 11.23 7.91
C ASN A 72 13.75 11.02 9.43
N CYS A 73 14.06 9.78 9.80
CA CYS A 73 14.24 9.37 11.18
C CYS A 73 15.64 9.67 11.68
N ARG A 74 15.75 10.23 12.88
CA ARG A 74 17.02 10.54 13.54
C ARG A 74 16.87 10.58 15.05
N TYR A 75 17.98 10.47 15.77
CA TYR A 75 18.01 10.75 17.20
C TYR A 75 18.04 12.26 17.45
N VAL A 76 17.06 12.77 18.19
CA VAL A 76 17.00 14.16 18.67
C VAL A 76 16.91 14.12 20.19
N ASN A 77 17.90 14.67 20.88
CA ASN A 77 17.97 14.69 22.35
C ASN A 77 17.77 13.30 22.98
N GLY A 78 18.41 12.27 22.40
CA GLY A 78 18.33 10.89 22.88
C GLY A 78 17.04 10.14 22.51
N LYS A 79 16.10 10.77 21.81
CA LYS A 79 14.86 10.15 21.33
C LYS A 79 14.95 9.86 19.84
N PHE A 80 14.60 8.65 19.42
CA PHE A 80 14.42 8.34 18.01
C PHE A 80 13.11 8.98 17.55
N THR A 81 13.19 9.82 16.51
CA THR A 81 12.06 10.58 16.00
C THR A 81 12.09 10.57 14.48
N CYS A 82 10.94 10.29 13.88
CA CYS A 82 10.69 10.37 12.45
C CYS A 82 9.80 11.56 12.13
N THR A 83 9.89 12.07 10.90
CA THR A 83 9.02 13.19 10.50
C THR A 83 7.64 12.72 10.06
N THR A 84 7.55 11.53 9.43
CA THR A 84 6.27 10.90 9.06
C THR A 84 6.14 9.53 9.70
N GLY A 85 4.92 9.14 10.09
CA GLY A 85 4.63 7.82 10.64
C GLY A 85 5.27 7.52 11.99
N ASP A 86 5.80 8.53 12.69
CA ASP A 86 6.50 8.34 13.96
C ASP A 86 5.64 7.59 14.98
N CYS A 87 6.24 6.68 15.73
CA CYS A 87 5.55 5.90 16.75
C CYS A 87 6.24 6.03 18.12
N GLY A 88 7.12 7.02 18.27
CA GLY A 88 7.88 7.24 19.49
C GLY A 88 6.96 7.68 20.63
N ALA A 89 7.07 6.99 21.76
CA ALA A 89 6.27 7.28 22.94
C ALA A 89 7.06 6.96 24.22
N PRO A 90 6.66 7.48 25.40
CA PRO A 90 7.29 7.12 26.66
C PRO A 90 7.36 5.60 26.89
N VAL A 91 6.31 4.87 26.50
CA VAL A 91 6.19 3.42 26.75
C VAL A 91 7.13 2.56 25.89
N ASN A 92 7.65 3.08 24.78
CA ASN A 92 8.69 2.41 23.99
C ASN A 92 10.06 3.09 24.10
N GLY A 93 10.22 3.98 25.08
CA GLY A 93 11.45 4.74 25.30
C GLY A 93 11.82 5.67 24.15
N TYR A 94 10.88 5.98 23.25
CA TYR A 94 11.16 6.66 21.98
C TYR A 94 12.26 5.93 21.19
N GLY A 95 12.23 4.60 21.18
CA GLY A 95 13.18 3.75 20.46
C GLY A 95 12.85 3.60 18.98
N THR A 96 13.66 2.79 18.29
CA THR A 96 13.44 2.44 16.88
C THR A 96 12.26 1.49 16.68
N THR A 97 11.79 0.81 17.73
CA THR A 97 10.68 -0.15 17.66
C THR A 97 9.38 0.47 18.19
N CYS A 98 8.25 0.22 17.52
CA CYS A 98 6.98 0.85 17.90
C CYS A 98 6.31 0.18 19.10
N ASN A 99 6.66 -1.06 19.45
CA ASN A 99 6.08 -1.84 20.55
C ASN A 99 4.53 -1.85 20.53
N GLY A 100 3.94 -1.98 19.33
CA GLY A 100 2.49 -2.03 19.14
C GLY A 100 1.80 -0.67 19.03
N ILE A 101 2.51 0.45 19.15
CA ILE A 101 1.96 1.80 18.94
C ILE A 101 1.81 2.07 17.44
N GLY A 102 0.69 2.65 17.04
CA GLY A 102 0.45 3.06 15.65
C GLY A 102 1.29 4.28 15.26
N GLY A 103 1.55 4.43 13.96
CA GLY A 103 2.25 5.60 13.44
C GLY A 103 1.39 6.86 13.55
N GLN A 104 2.02 7.99 13.84
CA GLN A 104 1.39 9.30 13.78
C GLN A 104 1.11 9.67 12.31
N PRO A 105 -0.15 10.03 11.96
CA PRO A 105 -0.50 10.50 10.63
C PRO A 105 0.25 11.78 10.20
N PRO A 106 0.56 11.98 8.90
CA PRO A 106 0.20 11.12 7.78
C PRO A 106 1.02 9.83 7.72
N ALA A 107 0.34 8.71 7.48
CA ALA A 107 0.96 7.39 7.33
C ALA A 107 0.18 6.53 6.33
N THR A 108 0.79 6.21 5.19
CA THR A 108 0.25 5.20 4.28
C THR A 108 0.40 3.82 4.92
N LEU A 109 -0.67 3.04 5.01
CA LEU A 109 -0.67 1.72 5.63
C LEU A 109 -0.78 0.61 4.59
N ALA A 110 -0.06 -0.49 4.82
CA ALA A 110 -0.32 -1.79 4.22
C ALA A 110 -0.93 -2.68 5.30
N GLU A 111 -2.14 -3.16 5.08
CA GLU A 111 -2.93 -3.88 6.07
C GLU A 111 -3.13 -5.35 5.66
N PHE A 112 -3.12 -6.26 6.62
CA PHE A 112 -3.17 -7.70 6.39
C PHE A 112 -3.99 -8.43 7.47
N THR A 113 -4.78 -9.39 7.02
CA THR A 113 -5.36 -10.48 7.83
C THR A 113 -5.11 -11.79 7.10
N LEU A 114 -4.09 -12.53 7.53
CA LEU A 114 -3.70 -13.81 6.94
C LEU A 114 -4.43 -14.98 7.59
N ASP A 115 -4.76 -16.00 6.80
CA ASP A 115 -5.57 -17.15 7.25
C ASP A 115 -6.85 -16.69 7.98
N GLY A 116 -7.55 -15.74 7.36
CA GLY A 116 -8.78 -15.13 7.84
C GLY A 116 -10.01 -15.99 7.54
N TRP A 117 -11.12 -15.32 7.25
CA TRP A 117 -12.37 -16.02 6.91
C TRP A 117 -12.19 -16.93 5.70
N GLY A 118 -12.61 -18.19 5.82
CA GLY A 118 -12.46 -19.19 4.76
C GLY A 118 -11.03 -19.59 4.43
N GLY A 119 -10.05 -19.32 5.32
CA GLY A 119 -8.63 -19.58 5.06
C GLY A 119 -8.00 -18.68 4.00
N SER A 120 -8.64 -17.54 3.73
CA SER A 120 -8.17 -16.53 2.79
C SER A 120 -7.36 -15.47 3.52
N ASP A 121 -6.32 -14.99 2.84
CA ASP A 121 -5.61 -13.78 3.21
C ASP A 121 -6.38 -12.57 2.67
N PHE A 122 -6.53 -11.55 3.49
CA PHE A 122 -7.08 -10.25 3.11
C PHE A 122 -5.98 -9.20 3.24
N TYR A 123 -5.82 -8.36 2.23
CA TYR A 123 -4.84 -7.28 2.25
C TYR A 123 -5.30 -6.07 1.47
N ASP A 124 -4.81 -4.91 1.87
CA ASP A 124 -5.15 -3.64 1.26
C ASP A 124 -4.12 -2.56 1.58
N LEU A 125 -4.19 -1.49 0.79
CA LEU A 125 -3.52 -0.24 1.08
C LEU A 125 -4.53 0.74 1.65
N SER A 126 -4.09 1.57 2.59
CA SER A 126 -4.98 2.50 3.28
C SER A 126 -4.33 3.87 3.45
N ASN A 127 -5.07 4.89 3.01
CA ASN A 127 -4.81 6.31 3.21
C ASN A 127 -5.79 6.93 4.22
N VAL A 128 -6.45 6.10 5.05
CA VAL A 128 -7.33 6.57 6.14
C VAL A 128 -6.56 7.50 7.09
N ASP A 129 -5.30 7.15 7.35
CA ASP A 129 -4.34 7.93 8.11
C ASP A 129 -3.50 8.87 7.22
N GLY A 130 -3.93 9.15 6.00
CA GLY A 130 -3.23 9.96 5.01
C GLY A 130 -2.18 9.19 4.19
N ASN A 131 -1.56 9.88 3.23
CA ASN A 131 -0.51 9.35 2.38
C ASN A 131 0.84 10.02 2.70
N SER A 132 1.76 9.27 3.29
CA SER A 132 3.15 9.71 3.52
C SER A 132 4.10 9.24 2.42
N MET A 133 3.74 8.18 1.71
CA MET A 133 4.56 7.53 0.70
C MET A 133 3.70 6.69 -0.25
N SER A 134 4.05 6.67 -1.53
CA SER A 134 3.46 5.72 -2.50
C SER A 134 3.93 4.30 -2.21
N MET A 135 3.03 3.33 -2.30
CA MET A 135 3.27 1.95 -1.91
C MET A 135 2.52 0.97 -2.80
N ILE A 136 3.07 -0.23 -2.96
CA ILE A 136 2.44 -1.35 -3.67
C ILE A 136 2.50 -2.58 -2.77
N ILE A 137 1.43 -3.37 -2.75
CA ILE A 137 1.42 -4.75 -2.23
C ILE A 137 1.14 -5.68 -3.40
N ARG A 138 1.93 -6.74 -3.55
CA ARG A 138 1.62 -7.82 -4.49
C ARG A 138 2.00 -9.19 -3.93
N PRO A 139 1.21 -10.24 -4.19
CA PRO A 139 1.65 -11.61 -3.96
C PRO A 139 2.91 -11.94 -4.77
N ILE A 140 3.86 -12.64 -4.17
CA ILE A 140 5.08 -13.09 -4.85
C ILE A 140 4.70 -14.22 -5.82
N PRO A 141 5.02 -14.12 -7.13
CA PRO A 141 4.67 -15.12 -8.13
C PRO A 141 5.12 -16.55 -7.75
N GLY A 142 4.28 -17.53 -8.07
CA GLY A 142 4.56 -18.95 -7.83
C GLY A 142 4.37 -19.43 -6.39
N GLN A 143 3.95 -18.54 -5.47
CA GLN A 143 3.80 -18.85 -4.05
C GLN A 143 2.44 -18.41 -3.49
N TYR A 144 1.35 -18.67 -4.21
CA TYR A 144 -0.02 -18.41 -3.73
C TYR A 144 -1.07 -19.20 -4.51
N THR A 145 -2.28 -19.29 -3.96
CA THR A 145 -3.46 -19.83 -4.63
C THR A 145 -4.54 -18.77 -4.71
N SER A 146 -5.14 -18.60 -5.89
CA SER A 146 -6.33 -17.76 -6.06
C SER A 146 -7.51 -18.33 -5.29
N VAL A 147 -8.30 -17.46 -4.69
CA VAL A 147 -9.52 -17.86 -3.98
C VAL A 147 -10.64 -18.19 -4.96
N ASN A 148 -11.48 -19.18 -4.65
CA ASN A 148 -12.60 -19.57 -5.51
C ASN A 148 -13.78 -18.59 -5.35
N ASN A 149 -13.62 -17.37 -5.87
CA ASN A 149 -14.64 -16.35 -5.88
C ASN A 149 -14.55 -15.54 -7.19
N PRO A 150 -15.43 -15.80 -8.18
CA PRO A 150 -15.36 -15.16 -9.50
C PRO A 150 -15.65 -13.65 -9.46
N SER A 151 -16.32 -13.16 -8.42
CA SER A 151 -16.66 -11.73 -8.28
C SER A 151 -15.47 -10.84 -7.96
N LEU A 152 -14.33 -11.42 -7.57
CA LEU A 152 -13.15 -10.66 -7.19
C LEU A 152 -12.39 -10.06 -8.38
N GLY A 153 -12.42 -10.68 -9.56
CA GLY A 153 -11.67 -10.17 -10.72
C GLY A 153 -10.21 -9.81 -10.37
N LYS A 154 -9.82 -8.55 -10.60
CA LYS A 154 -8.47 -8.04 -10.28
C LYS A 154 -8.09 -8.10 -8.79
N TYR A 155 -9.05 -8.27 -7.89
CA TYR A 155 -8.83 -8.36 -6.43
C TYR A 155 -8.43 -9.77 -5.97
N ASN A 156 -8.50 -10.78 -6.85
CA ASN A 156 -8.08 -12.14 -6.56
C ASN A 156 -6.57 -12.30 -6.80
N CYS A 157 -5.78 -12.24 -5.72
CA CYS A 157 -4.31 -12.25 -5.74
C CYS A 157 -3.70 -11.17 -6.64
N GLY A 158 -4.37 -10.02 -6.76
CA GLY A 158 -3.90 -8.87 -7.53
C GLY A 158 -2.85 -8.02 -6.83
N SER A 159 -2.54 -6.86 -7.41
CA SER A 159 -1.58 -5.92 -6.82
C SER A 159 -2.28 -4.64 -6.38
N ALA A 160 -2.40 -4.42 -5.07
CA ALA A 160 -2.87 -3.15 -4.53
C ALA A 160 -1.80 -2.08 -4.80
N THR A 161 -2.17 -1.00 -5.50
CA THR A 161 -1.23 0.06 -5.93
C THR A 161 -1.75 1.43 -5.50
N CYS A 162 -0.92 2.19 -4.79
CA CYS A 162 -1.18 3.60 -4.54
C CYS A 162 0.02 4.45 -4.93
N ILE A 163 -0.11 5.10 -6.08
CA ILE A 163 0.81 6.13 -6.58
C ILE A 163 0.14 7.48 -6.35
N PHE A 164 0.63 8.24 -5.39
CA PHE A 164 0.03 9.50 -4.98
C PHE A 164 0.94 10.67 -5.35
N ASP A 165 0.37 11.69 -5.99
CA ASP A 165 1.03 12.96 -6.28
C ASP A 165 0.70 13.99 -5.18
N PRO A 166 1.65 14.34 -4.31
CA PRO A 166 1.42 15.29 -3.22
C PRO A 166 1.08 16.70 -3.67
N SER A 167 1.29 17.06 -4.94
CA SER A 167 0.90 18.37 -5.48
C SER A 167 -0.62 18.53 -5.63
N LYS A 168 -1.36 17.41 -5.72
CA LYS A 168 -2.82 17.36 -5.77
C LYS A 168 -3.47 17.33 -4.38
N CYS A 169 -2.66 17.36 -3.33
CA CYS A 169 -3.14 17.47 -1.96
C CYS A 169 -3.60 18.92 -1.67
N PRO A 170 -4.81 19.15 -1.15
CA PRO A 170 -5.25 20.47 -0.74
C PRO A 170 -4.28 21.11 0.26
N PRO A 171 -4.05 22.43 0.22
CA PRO A 171 -3.06 23.10 1.07
C PRO A 171 -3.21 22.82 2.56
N GLU A 172 -4.46 22.72 3.06
CA GLU A 172 -4.78 22.45 4.46
C GLU A 172 -4.47 21.01 4.90
N LEU A 173 -4.34 20.08 3.95
CA LEU A 173 -3.93 18.71 4.20
C LEU A 173 -2.44 18.48 3.96
N GLN A 174 -1.78 19.42 3.27
CA GLN A 174 -0.39 19.26 2.84
C GLN A 174 0.57 19.51 4.01
N MET A 175 1.44 18.53 4.25
CA MET A 175 2.51 18.58 5.25
C MET A 175 3.87 18.35 4.58
N ASP A 176 4.96 18.60 5.31
CA ASP A 176 6.33 18.35 4.85
C ASP A 176 6.91 17.13 5.56
N ASP A 177 7.68 16.29 4.86
CA ASP A 177 8.39 15.16 5.46
C ASP A 177 9.75 15.56 6.08
N GLY A 178 10.03 16.87 6.15
CA GLY A 178 11.25 17.43 6.70
C GLY A 178 12.44 17.36 5.75
N THR A 179 12.25 16.87 4.53
CA THR A 179 13.25 16.92 3.44
C THR A 179 12.87 17.92 2.34
N GLY A 180 11.72 18.62 2.50
CA GLY A 180 11.13 19.48 1.48
C GLY A 180 10.13 18.75 0.58
N ARG A 181 10.00 17.42 0.69
CA ARG A 181 8.98 16.66 -0.01
C ARG A 181 7.64 16.80 0.72
N LYS A 182 6.58 17.02 -0.05
CA LYS A 182 5.22 17.11 0.48
C LYS A 182 4.62 15.73 0.70
N VAL A 183 3.78 15.64 1.73
CA VAL A 183 2.93 14.50 2.08
C VAL A 183 1.52 15.00 2.36
N CYS A 184 0.53 14.11 2.37
CA CYS A 184 -0.87 14.49 2.47
C CYS A 184 -1.55 13.82 3.67
N ALA A 185 -2.03 14.61 4.62
CA ALA A 185 -2.84 14.13 5.71
C ALA A 185 -4.26 13.81 5.24
N SER A 186 -4.92 12.85 5.89
CA SER A 186 -6.38 12.78 5.82
C SER A 186 -7.00 13.97 6.55
N ILE A 187 -8.27 14.27 6.26
CA ILE A 187 -8.97 15.35 6.97
C ILE A 187 -9.00 15.09 8.48
N CYS A 188 -9.20 13.85 8.92
CA CYS A 188 -9.14 13.49 10.33
C CYS A 188 -7.75 13.79 10.94
N ALA A 189 -6.69 13.36 10.28
CA ALA A 189 -5.32 13.65 10.71
C ALA A 189 -5.04 15.17 10.77
N ALA A 190 -5.47 15.93 9.76
CA ALA A 190 -5.23 17.36 9.67
C ALA A 190 -5.92 18.14 10.80
N ILE A 191 -7.17 17.79 11.14
CA ILE A 191 -7.88 18.47 12.23
C ILE A 191 -7.28 18.15 13.61
N TYR A 192 -6.57 17.03 13.79
CA TYR A 192 -5.85 16.73 15.04
C TYR A 192 -4.43 17.31 15.07
N ASN A 193 -3.88 17.75 13.94
CA ASN A 193 -2.60 18.43 13.87
C ASN A 193 -2.69 19.92 14.27
N ALA A 194 -2.08 20.28 15.40
CA ALA A 194 -2.12 21.66 15.91
C ALA A 194 -1.46 22.69 14.99
N GLN A 195 -0.40 22.32 14.27
CA GLN A 195 0.29 23.23 13.35
C GLN A 195 -0.56 23.53 12.12
N GLN A 196 -1.32 22.54 11.62
CA GLN A 196 -2.25 22.76 10.52
C GLN A 196 -3.43 23.63 10.95
N ARG A 197 -4.03 23.37 12.12
CA ARG A 197 -5.10 24.22 12.65
C ARG A 197 -4.68 25.66 12.87
N ALA A 198 -3.44 25.89 13.31
CA ALA A 198 -2.90 27.24 13.47
C ALA A 198 -2.76 28.00 12.13
N LYS A 199 -2.55 27.28 11.02
CA LYS A 199 -2.45 27.85 9.67
C LYS A 199 -3.80 28.03 8.99
N PHE A 200 -4.74 27.10 9.24
CA PHE A 200 -6.01 27.02 8.53
C PHE A 200 -7.18 27.05 9.52
N VAL A 201 -7.79 28.23 9.67
CA VAL A 201 -8.92 28.48 10.58
C VAL A 201 -10.09 27.50 10.32
N HIS A 202 -10.32 27.11 9.07
CA HIS A 202 -11.36 26.13 8.74
C HIS A 202 -11.16 24.77 9.44
N LEU A 203 -9.92 24.29 9.54
CA LEU A 203 -9.61 23.06 10.28
C LEU A 203 -9.86 23.22 11.79
N GLN A 204 -9.54 24.40 12.35
CA GLN A 204 -9.83 24.71 13.74
C GLN A 204 -11.34 24.72 14.02
N ASN A 205 -12.14 25.24 13.07
CA ASN A 205 -13.60 25.23 13.19
C ASN A 205 -14.16 23.79 13.17
N ILE A 206 -13.67 22.93 12.27
CA ILE A 206 -14.06 21.51 12.26
C ILE A 206 -13.69 20.83 13.59
N TYR A 207 -12.48 21.08 14.11
CA TYR A 207 -12.02 20.48 15.36
C TYR A 207 -12.81 20.92 16.60
N ASN A 208 -13.21 22.20 16.65
CA ASN A 208 -13.95 22.78 17.76
C ASN A 208 -15.41 22.28 17.83
N ASN A 209 -15.99 21.92 16.68
CA ASN A 209 -17.33 21.37 16.63
C ASN A 209 -17.27 19.82 16.73
N PRO A 210 -17.81 19.23 17.82
CA PRO A 210 -17.73 17.79 18.05
C PRO A 210 -18.44 16.95 16.98
N ASP A 211 -19.52 17.47 16.39
CA ASP A 211 -20.27 16.76 15.33
C ASP A 211 -19.45 16.68 14.05
N THR A 212 -18.93 17.80 13.58
CA THR A 212 -18.10 17.82 12.36
C THR A 212 -16.77 17.10 12.56
N ARG A 213 -16.18 17.17 13.76
CA ARG A 213 -14.99 16.40 14.12
C ARG A 213 -15.25 14.90 14.05
N SER A 214 -16.35 14.43 14.64
CA SER A 214 -16.71 13.02 14.65
C SER A 214 -17.06 12.53 13.24
N LEU A 215 -17.72 13.39 12.45
CA LEU A 215 -18.09 13.11 11.07
C LEU A 215 -16.86 12.87 10.17
N VAL A 216 -15.86 13.77 10.17
CA VAL A 216 -14.68 13.63 9.28
C VAL A 216 -13.69 12.57 9.73
N CYS A 217 -13.77 12.13 11.00
CA CYS A 217 -12.97 11.03 11.54
C CYS A 217 -13.69 9.70 11.55
N CYS A 218 -14.99 9.70 11.24
CA CYS A 218 -15.88 8.56 11.47
C CYS A 218 -15.70 7.92 12.86
N SER A 219 -15.35 8.71 13.88
CA SER A 219 -15.00 8.22 15.21
C SER A 219 -16.28 8.06 16.03
N CYS A 220 -16.67 6.81 16.28
CA CYS A 220 -17.91 6.44 16.95
C CYS A 220 -17.86 6.78 18.46
N ALA A 221 -18.43 7.92 18.89
CA ALA A 221 -18.52 8.29 20.30
C ALA A 221 -19.95 8.69 20.67
N GLY A 222 -20.62 7.88 21.50
CA GLY A 222 -22.02 8.09 21.88
C GLY A 222 -23.00 7.72 20.77
N ASN A 223 -24.04 8.53 20.55
CA ASN A 223 -25.04 8.35 19.48
C ASN A 223 -24.53 8.78 18.09
N HIS A 224 -23.23 8.77 17.85
CA HIS A 224 -22.63 9.34 16.64
C HIS A 224 -21.77 8.30 15.94
N CYS A 225 -22.23 7.89 14.76
CA CYS A 225 -21.61 7.06 13.73
C CYS A 225 -21.51 5.57 14.05
N VAL A 226 -22.04 4.73 13.16
CA VAL A 226 -21.65 3.33 12.96
C VAL A 226 -21.63 3.06 11.45
N SER A 227 -21.05 1.92 11.11
CA SER A 227 -20.79 1.38 9.79
C SER A 227 -22.00 1.39 8.84
N PRO A 228 -21.82 1.56 7.51
CA PRO A 228 -22.87 1.40 6.51
C PRO A 228 -23.51 0.00 6.46
N TYR A 229 -23.00 -0.97 7.23
CA TYR A 229 -23.49 -2.36 7.27
C TYR A 229 -24.56 -2.63 8.37
N ASP A 230 -24.95 -1.64 9.18
CA ASP A 230 -26.02 -1.79 10.18
C ASP A 230 -27.01 -0.61 10.14
N ASN A 231 -28.27 -0.91 9.80
CA ASN A 231 -29.32 0.08 9.54
C ASN A 231 -30.27 0.32 10.73
N VAL A 232 -30.04 -0.31 11.89
CA VAL A 232 -31.11 -0.46 12.90
C VAL A 232 -30.90 0.38 14.18
N THR A 233 -29.77 1.08 14.32
CA THR A 233 -29.48 1.85 15.55
C THR A 233 -29.53 3.38 15.31
N PRO A 234 -30.37 4.14 16.07
CA PRO A 234 -30.40 5.60 15.98
C PRO A 234 -29.04 6.23 16.34
N GLY A 235 -28.43 6.93 15.37
CA GLY A 235 -27.15 7.65 15.51
C GLY A 235 -26.07 7.36 14.45
N GLY A 236 -26.30 6.45 13.50
CA GLY A 236 -25.22 5.61 13.00
C GLY A 236 -24.83 5.60 11.52
N LYS A 237 -24.41 6.71 10.88
CA LYS A 237 -23.74 6.66 9.55
C LYS A 237 -22.67 7.73 9.38
N CYS A 238 -21.48 7.35 8.90
CA CYS A 238 -20.46 8.30 8.44
C CYS A 238 -20.76 8.70 6.98
N TYR A 239 -21.50 9.79 6.79
CA TYR A 239 -21.88 10.29 5.46
C TYR A 239 -20.75 11.14 4.88
N VAL A 240 -19.90 10.52 4.08
CA VAL A 240 -18.78 11.21 3.42
C VAL A 240 -19.25 12.35 2.51
N GLU A 241 -20.49 12.28 2.01
CA GLU A 241 -21.17 13.31 1.21
C GLU A 241 -21.55 14.55 2.03
N GLN A 242 -21.64 14.43 3.36
CA GLN A 242 -21.92 15.53 4.28
C GLN A 242 -20.65 16.15 4.84
N TRP A 243 -19.48 15.63 4.50
CA TRP A 243 -18.22 16.22 4.92
C TRP A 243 -18.08 17.64 4.38
N PRO A 244 -17.43 18.55 5.14
CA PRO A 244 -17.03 19.83 4.58
C PRO A 244 -16.11 19.60 3.38
N LEU A 245 -16.17 20.53 2.42
CA LEU A 245 -15.27 20.52 1.28
C LEU A 245 -13.93 21.15 1.65
N SER A 246 -12.89 20.74 0.94
CA SER A 246 -11.60 21.44 0.97
C SER A 246 -11.71 22.88 0.50
N THR A 247 -10.68 23.67 0.77
CA THR A 247 -10.51 25.05 0.27
C THR A 247 -10.51 25.13 -1.26
N GLN A 248 -10.28 24.01 -1.94
CA GLN A 248 -10.33 23.84 -3.39
C GLN A 248 -11.63 23.19 -3.88
N ASN A 249 -12.70 23.20 -3.08
CA ASN A 249 -14.01 22.67 -3.42
C ASN A 249 -14.01 21.17 -3.80
N THR A 250 -13.07 20.41 -3.25
CA THR A 250 -12.93 18.95 -3.46
C THR A 250 -13.35 18.21 -2.20
N ARG A 251 -14.09 17.09 -2.32
CA ARG A 251 -14.38 16.24 -1.16
C ARG A 251 -13.10 15.56 -0.66
N TYR A 252 -12.91 15.51 0.65
CA TYR A 252 -11.65 15.00 1.22
C TYR A 252 -11.39 13.52 0.93
N ASP A 253 -12.41 12.67 0.81
CA ASP A 253 -12.26 11.27 0.41
C ASP A 253 -11.74 11.13 -1.04
N GLN A 254 -12.17 12.02 -1.92
CA GLN A 254 -11.78 12.00 -3.33
C GLN A 254 -10.33 12.46 -3.56
N VAL A 255 -9.72 13.15 -2.60
CA VAL A 255 -8.29 13.53 -2.66
C VAL A 255 -7.41 12.31 -2.88
N PHE A 256 -7.67 11.23 -2.13
CA PHE A 256 -6.94 9.97 -2.26
C PHE A 256 -7.57 9.05 -3.30
N LYS A 257 -8.90 8.89 -3.30
CA LYS A 257 -9.57 7.89 -4.14
C LYS A 257 -9.36 8.13 -5.64
N SER A 258 -9.29 9.39 -6.07
CA SER A 258 -9.06 9.75 -7.47
C SER A 258 -7.66 9.38 -7.99
N GLN A 259 -6.68 9.21 -7.10
CA GLN A 259 -5.29 8.89 -7.45
C GLN A 259 -4.92 7.46 -7.10
N CYS A 260 -5.49 6.92 -6.02
CA CYS A 260 -5.29 5.58 -5.51
C CYS A 260 -6.63 4.84 -5.43
N PRO A 261 -7.23 4.45 -6.58
CA PRO A 261 -8.53 3.77 -6.58
C PRO A 261 -8.50 2.40 -5.89
N ASP A 262 -7.31 1.79 -5.79
CA ASP A 262 -7.06 0.48 -5.18
C ASP A 262 -6.73 0.55 -3.67
N ALA A 263 -6.87 1.72 -3.04
CA ALA A 263 -6.61 1.93 -1.62
C ALA A 263 -7.83 2.53 -0.92
N TYR A 264 -8.01 2.19 0.37
CA TYR A 264 -8.96 2.85 1.24
C TYR A 264 -8.64 4.34 1.34
N SER A 265 -9.60 5.20 1.05
CA SER A 265 -9.47 6.66 1.18
C SER A 265 -10.04 7.21 2.49
N TRP A 266 -10.89 6.42 3.16
CA TRP A 266 -11.51 6.72 4.46
C TRP A 266 -12.02 5.43 5.12
N ALA A 267 -12.43 5.49 6.39
CA ALA A 267 -12.62 4.31 7.26
C ALA A 267 -13.69 3.30 6.79
N PHE A 268 -14.71 3.74 6.04
CA PHE A 268 -15.76 2.87 5.51
C PHE A 268 -15.89 2.97 3.99
N ASP A 269 -14.75 3.12 3.29
CA ASP A 269 -14.70 3.08 1.82
C ASP A 269 -15.23 1.74 1.26
N ASP A 270 -15.18 1.61 -0.07
CA ASP A 270 -15.69 0.47 -0.79
C ASP A 270 -15.06 -0.89 -0.40
N LEU A 271 -15.82 -1.97 -0.67
CA LEU A 271 -15.31 -3.35 -0.63
C LEU A 271 -14.35 -3.68 -1.80
N LYS A 272 -14.06 -2.69 -2.67
CA LYS A 272 -13.22 -2.81 -3.87
C LYS A 272 -11.80 -2.28 -3.61
N SER A 273 -11.42 -2.14 -2.35
CA SER A 273 -10.07 -1.80 -1.91
C SER A 273 -9.40 -2.96 -1.17
N THR A 274 -10.15 -4.00 -0.79
CA THR A 274 -9.63 -5.24 -0.20
C THR A 274 -9.41 -6.32 -1.25
N TYR A 275 -8.19 -6.84 -1.26
CA TYR A 275 -7.78 -7.97 -2.08
C TYR A 275 -7.86 -9.25 -1.26
N GLN A 276 -8.10 -10.36 -1.94
CA GLN A 276 -8.10 -11.70 -1.34
C GLN A 276 -7.09 -12.59 -2.04
N CYS A 277 -6.34 -13.37 -1.27
CA CYS A 277 -5.47 -14.41 -1.80
C CYS A 277 -5.43 -15.59 -0.83
N SER A 278 -4.69 -16.64 -1.11
CA SER A 278 -4.53 -17.74 -0.16
C SER A 278 -3.10 -18.24 -0.14
N LYS A 279 -2.59 -18.44 1.08
CA LYS A 279 -1.27 -18.98 1.37
C LYS A 279 -0.14 -18.22 0.68
N ALA A 280 -0.29 -16.89 0.57
CA ALA A 280 0.63 -16.08 -0.20
C ALA A 280 1.82 -15.59 0.62
N ASN A 281 2.97 -15.47 -0.05
CA ASN A 281 4.02 -14.53 0.36
C ASN A 281 3.81 -13.21 -0.37
N TYR A 282 4.24 -12.10 0.22
CA TYR A 282 3.95 -10.75 -0.28
C TYR A 282 5.22 -9.95 -0.50
N GLU A 283 5.23 -9.12 -1.54
CA GLU A 283 6.19 -8.05 -1.72
C GLU A 283 5.51 -6.71 -1.46
N ILE A 284 6.12 -5.88 -0.60
CA ILE A 284 5.73 -4.50 -0.36
C ILE A 284 6.80 -3.59 -0.96
N ILE A 285 6.43 -2.79 -1.95
CA ILE A 285 7.34 -1.89 -2.65
C ILE A 285 7.13 -0.47 -2.15
N LEU A 286 8.19 0.12 -1.62
CA LEU A 286 8.21 1.49 -1.11
C LEU A 286 8.83 2.43 -2.14
N CYS A 287 8.25 3.62 -2.28
CA CYS A 287 8.64 4.61 -3.28
C CYS A 287 8.76 4.06 -4.72
N PRO A 288 7.71 3.44 -5.31
CA PRO A 288 7.76 2.84 -6.64
C PRO A 288 8.25 3.80 -7.75
N ASN A 289 8.13 5.10 -7.52
CA ASN A 289 8.46 6.16 -8.48
C ASN A 289 9.67 7.01 -8.09
N SER A 290 10.39 6.71 -7.01
CA SER A 290 11.49 7.56 -6.52
C SER A 290 12.76 7.55 -7.37
N ASN A 291 12.77 6.77 -8.45
CA ASN A 291 13.41 6.99 -9.76
C ASN A 291 13.56 5.63 -10.46
N PRO A 292 13.54 5.58 -11.80
CA PRO A 292 13.98 4.42 -12.60
C PRO A 292 15.51 4.24 -12.51
N VAL A 293 16.01 3.90 -11.31
CA VAL A 293 17.42 3.58 -11.06
C VAL A 293 17.53 2.37 -10.10
N GLY A 294 16.90 1.25 -10.43
CA GLY A 294 17.66 0.13 -11.02
C GLY A 294 17.65 0.37 -12.53
N PRO A 295 18.62 -0.11 -13.33
CA PRO A 295 18.88 0.42 -14.67
C PRO A 295 17.55 0.65 -15.36
N GLY A 296 17.11 1.92 -15.44
CA GLY A 296 15.74 2.23 -15.83
C GLY A 296 15.46 1.49 -17.12
N ILE A 297 14.26 0.94 -17.33
CA ILE A 297 13.88 0.15 -18.51
C ILE A 297 14.77 0.58 -19.69
N GLN A 298 15.77 -0.25 -20.01
CA GLN A 298 16.86 0.18 -20.89
C GLN A 298 16.29 0.13 -22.30
N TRP A 299 15.80 1.28 -22.76
CA TRP A 299 15.20 1.39 -24.06
C TRP A 299 16.25 1.12 -25.14
N ASN A 300 16.03 0.04 -25.89
CA ASN A 300 16.80 -0.32 -27.06
C ASN A 300 16.37 0.59 -28.21
N GLY A 301 17.08 1.70 -28.36
CA GLY A 301 16.66 2.80 -29.23
C GLY A 301 15.43 3.54 -28.67
N ASN A 302 14.60 4.10 -29.55
CA ASN A 302 13.50 4.96 -29.10
C ASN A 302 12.17 4.26 -28.80
N ASN A 303 12.00 2.94 -29.01
CA ASN A 303 10.63 2.38 -29.07
C ASN A 303 10.38 1.09 -28.25
N TRP A 304 11.39 0.38 -27.73
CA TRP A 304 11.15 -0.85 -26.95
C TRP A 304 12.24 -1.16 -25.92
N ALA A 305 11.97 -2.06 -24.97
CA ALA A 305 12.92 -2.51 -23.95
C ALA A 305 12.60 -3.92 -23.45
N THR A 306 13.57 -4.56 -22.78
CA THR A 306 13.40 -5.85 -22.09
C THR A 306 13.03 -5.65 -20.62
N SER A 307 12.53 -6.71 -19.97
CA SER A 307 12.15 -6.72 -18.56
C SER A 307 11.13 -5.63 -18.22
N CYS A 308 10.16 -5.42 -19.10
CA CYS A 308 9.15 -4.38 -18.93
C CYS A 308 7.77 -4.77 -19.46
N ASP A 309 6.76 -4.01 -19.02
CA ASP A 309 5.36 -4.21 -19.35
C ASP A 309 4.55 -2.91 -19.22
N PHE A 310 3.35 -2.89 -19.80
CA PHE A 310 2.32 -1.86 -19.69
C PHE A 310 1.04 -2.47 -19.12
N ARG A 311 0.35 -1.75 -18.22
CA ARG A 311 -0.86 -2.27 -17.57
C ARG A 311 -2.07 -2.21 -18.52
N GLY A 312 -2.67 -3.38 -18.82
CA GLY A 312 -3.98 -3.50 -19.45
C GLY A 312 -4.06 -2.98 -20.90
N ASN A 313 -5.27 -2.55 -21.30
CA ASN A 313 -5.61 -2.00 -22.62
C ASN A 313 -5.35 -2.91 -23.84
N ASP A 314 -5.39 -4.23 -23.64
CA ASP A 314 -5.21 -5.20 -24.72
C ASP A 314 -6.32 -5.10 -25.78
N LEU A 315 -5.94 -4.82 -27.02
CA LEU A 315 -6.80 -4.91 -28.20
C LEU A 315 -7.06 -6.37 -28.56
N TYR A 316 -5.98 -7.14 -28.73
CA TYR A 316 -5.96 -8.59 -28.90
C TYR A 316 -4.52 -9.11 -28.81
N SER A 317 -4.35 -10.42 -28.70
CA SER A 317 -3.03 -11.07 -28.66
C SER A 317 -2.78 -11.98 -29.87
N VAL A 318 -1.52 -12.17 -30.21
CA VAL A 318 -1.08 -13.02 -31.32
C VAL A 318 0.21 -13.74 -30.95
N GLN A 319 0.29 -15.02 -31.28
CA GLN A 319 1.52 -15.80 -31.08
C GLN A 319 2.54 -15.44 -32.15
N ILE A 320 3.67 -14.86 -31.73
CA ILE A 320 4.73 -14.38 -32.61
C ILE A 320 6.02 -14.22 -31.80
N SER A 321 7.19 -14.16 -32.44
CA SER A 321 8.46 -13.88 -31.74
C SER A 321 8.53 -12.43 -31.25
N ALA A 322 9.34 -12.20 -30.21
CA ALA A 322 9.44 -10.91 -29.54
C ALA A 322 9.85 -9.77 -30.50
N GLU A 323 10.77 -10.05 -31.43
CA GLU A 323 11.35 -9.06 -32.35
C GLU A 323 10.31 -8.53 -33.34
N LEU A 324 9.25 -9.31 -33.61
CA LEU A 324 8.21 -8.95 -34.57
C LEU A 324 7.01 -8.25 -33.92
N CYS A 325 6.93 -8.23 -32.59
CA CYS A 325 5.77 -7.71 -31.86
C CYS A 325 5.54 -6.21 -32.11
N GLY A 326 6.59 -5.39 -32.07
CA GLY A 326 6.48 -3.95 -32.35
C GLY A 326 6.05 -3.64 -33.79
N GLY A 327 6.61 -4.36 -34.77
CA GLY A 327 6.19 -4.22 -36.17
C GLY A 327 4.76 -4.69 -36.43
N LYS A 328 4.27 -5.66 -35.65
CA LYS A 328 2.87 -6.09 -35.68
C LYS A 328 1.96 -5.01 -35.12
N CYS A 329 2.31 -4.40 -33.98
CA CYS A 329 1.56 -3.29 -33.39
C CYS A 329 1.48 -2.08 -34.35
N ALA A 330 2.60 -1.68 -34.98
CA ALA A 330 2.61 -0.57 -35.96
C ALA A 330 1.69 -0.74 -37.17
N LYS A 331 1.29 -1.97 -37.50
CA LYS A 331 0.37 -2.28 -38.61
C LYS A 331 -1.09 -2.37 -38.19
N VAL A 332 -1.37 -2.37 -36.89
CA VAL A 332 -2.70 -2.56 -36.34
C VAL A 332 -3.28 -1.21 -35.96
N GLN A 333 -4.35 -0.83 -36.64
CA GLN A 333 -5.04 0.43 -36.36
C GLN A 333 -5.47 0.49 -34.88
N GLY A 334 -5.07 1.55 -34.20
CA GLY A 334 -5.35 1.78 -32.78
C GLY A 334 -4.34 1.18 -31.81
N CYS A 335 -3.36 0.39 -32.28
CA CYS A 335 -2.29 -0.09 -31.41
C CYS A 335 -1.28 1.04 -31.18
N THR A 336 -1.07 1.39 -29.91
CA THR A 336 -0.14 2.47 -29.49
C THR A 336 1.07 1.92 -28.74
N HIS A 337 0.95 0.71 -28.20
CA HIS A 337 2.00 0.06 -27.43
C HIS A 337 1.76 -1.45 -27.37
N PHE A 338 2.76 -2.18 -26.90
CA PHE A 338 2.69 -3.64 -26.81
C PHE A 338 3.46 -4.19 -25.61
N THR A 339 3.10 -5.42 -25.24
CA THR A 339 3.89 -6.29 -24.36
C THR A 339 4.06 -7.63 -25.04
N TRP A 340 5.22 -8.25 -24.95
CA TRP A 340 5.47 -9.62 -25.35
C TRP A 340 5.84 -10.46 -24.12
N THR A 341 5.32 -11.69 -24.04
CA THR A 341 5.61 -12.65 -22.97
C THR A 341 5.88 -14.05 -23.51
N GLN A 342 6.51 -14.91 -22.71
CA GLN A 342 6.69 -16.34 -23.07
C GLN A 342 5.40 -17.17 -23.06
N TYR A 343 4.25 -16.56 -22.78
CA TYR A 343 2.96 -17.26 -22.77
C TYR A 343 2.72 -17.99 -24.10
N ASN A 344 2.30 -19.26 -24.03
CA ASN A 344 2.07 -20.14 -25.19
C ASN A 344 3.23 -20.20 -26.21
N GLY A 345 4.48 -20.14 -25.74
CA GLY A 345 5.65 -20.19 -26.62
C GLY A 345 5.98 -18.86 -27.32
N GLY A 346 5.35 -17.76 -26.88
CA GLY A 346 5.64 -16.41 -27.35
C GLY A 346 4.38 -15.68 -27.80
N THR A 347 3.84 -14.83 -26.95
CA THR A 347 2.61 -14.08 -27.23
C THR A 347 2.87 -12.57 -27.18
N CYS A 348 2.50 -11.90 -28.27
CA CYS A 348 2.46 -10.44 -28.38
C CYS A 348 1.06 -9.94 -28.03
N TRP A 349 0.97 -9.10 -27.02
CA TRP A 349 -0.23 -8.43 -26.53
C TRP A 349 -0.24 -7.01 -27.08
N LEU A 350 -1.08 -6.75 -28.08
CA LEU A 350 -1.22 -5.44 -28.69
C LEU A 350 -2.17 -4.59 -27.86
N LYS A 351 -1.79 -3.34 -27.56
CA LYS A 351 -2.53 -2.49 -26.64
C LYS A 351 -2.84 -1.11 -27.24
N SER A 352 -3.89 -0.46 -26.74
CA SER A 352 -4.35 0.86 -27.20
C SER A 352 -4.41 1.90 -26.08
N GLY A 353 -4.54 3.17 -26.44
CA GLY A 353 -4.66 4.28 -25.48
C GLY A 353 -3.43 5.18 -25.43
N ALA A 354 -3.55 6.32 -24.75
CA ALA A 354 -2.48 7.30 -24.62
C ALA A 354 -1.48 6.86 -23.56
N VAL A 355 -0.32 6.37 -23.99
CA VAL A 355 0.79 5.98 -23.11
C VAL A 355 2.11 6.54 -23.62
N SER A 356 3.08 6.60 -22.72
CA SER A 356 4.44 7.03 -22.94
C SER A 356 5.41 6.06 -22.25
N LYS A 357 6.70 6.20 -22.51
CA LYS A 357 7.73 5.33 -21.89
C LYS A 357 7.72 5.35 -20.37
N SER A 358 7.30 6.46 -19.74
CA SER A 358 7.22 6.56 -18.28
C SER A 358 6.08 5.75 -17.68
N ASP A 359 5.12 5.32 -18.50
CA ASP A 359 4.00 4.48 -18.07
C ASP A 359 4.36 2.98 -18.05
N ALA A 360 5.52 2.62 -18.60
CA ALA A 360 6.07 1.27 -18.53
C ALA A 360 6.61 0.98 -17.13
N PHE A 361 6.40 -0.24 -16.64
CA PHE A 361 6.97 -0.71 -15.38
C PHE A 361 7.92 -1.88 -15.61
N SER A 362 8.95 -1.99 -14.77
CA SER A 362 9.91 -3.08 -14.84
C SER A 362 9.30 -4.39 -14.31
N THR A 363 9.58 -5.49 -14.98
CA THR A 363 9.24 -6.85 -14.54
C THR A 363 10.50 -7.60 -14.13
N ASN A 364 10.34 -8.63 -13.30
CA ASN A 364 11.44 -9.54 -12.93
C ASN A 364 11.67 -10.62 -14.01
N ASP A 365 10.83 -10.66 -15.04
CA ASP A 365 10.97 -11.59 -16.16
C ASP A 365 11.82 -10.94 -17.26
N SER A 366 13.08 -11.35 -17.33
CA SER A 366 14.04 -10.87 -18.32
C SER A 366 13.65 -11.17 -19.78
N THR A 367 12.67 -12.05 -19.99
CA THR A 367 12.21 -12.46 -21.31
C THR A 367 11.06 -11.59 -21.81
N MET A 368 10.40 -10.84 -20.93
CA MET A 368 9.35 -9.91 -21.34
C MET A 368 9.93 -8.72 -22.10
N VAL A 369 9.17 -8.24 -23.09
CA VAL A 369 9.54 -7.08 -23.90
C VAL A 369 8.34 -6.15 -23.96
N CYS A 370 8.53 -4.85 -23.81
CA CYS A 370 7.48 -3.86 -24.01
C CYS A 370 7.94 -2.76 -24.96
N GLY A 371 6.99 -2.08 -25.60
CA GLY A 371 7.32 -0.96 -26.47
C GLY A 371 6.16 -0.01 -26.75
N VAL A 372 6.51 1.21 -27.17
CA VAL A 372 5.59 2.27 -27.62
C VAL A 372 5.80 2.44 -29.12
N VAL A 373 4.71 2.61 -29.86
CA VAL A 373 4.66 2.63 -31.33
C VAL A 373 4.28 4.00 -31.87
#